data_AF-A0A7S4WCG7-F1
#
_entry.id   AF-A0A7S4WCG7-F1
#
_cell.length_a   1.000
_cell.length_b   1.000
_cell.length_c   1.000
_cell.angle_alpha   90.00
_cell.angle_beta   90.00
_cell.angle_gamma   90.00
#
_symmetry.space_group_name_H-M   'P 1'
#
loop_
_entity.id
_entity.type
_entity.pdbx_description
1 polymer ?
#
loop_
_entity_poly.entity_id
_entity_poly.type
_entity_poly.pdbx_seq_one_letter_code
_entity_poly.pdbx_strand_id
1 'polypeptide(L)'
;MKVPTPKPKLLQDLLILKATLQQYHPLVIEGHTKDIRNPSIVASRIVQNLQTRWNSQKMTKPVLLISQGDPLKERGISAITRNVGVELGIKRFLVCLDEDIFPPHTKNADRHDVIYETKYSLMVDMIRNHHDETFIHNIEEAVDEELYLKNKRSMEQNQQPLADWYRDFALLQEVTKTAVKIAAGEFTLAHTVDDMEEFSVTSFYSVGVGLGLYEKDDILPYF
;
A
#
# COMPACT_ATOMS: atom_id res chain seq x y z
N MET A 1 -27.47 -5.62 -14.87
CA MET A 1 -27.66 -4.49 -13.94
C MET A 1 -26.99 -3.26 -14.54
N LYS A 2 -27.64 -2.09 -14.54
CA LYS A 2 -27.00 -0.85 -15.01
C LYS A 2 -26.03 -0.37 -13.93
N VAL A 3 -24.75 -0.29 -14.25
CA VAL A 3 -23.75 0.36 -13.39
C VAL A 3 -24.17 1.85 -13.26
N PRO A 4 -24.35 2.37 -12.04
CA PRO A 4 -24.73 3.77 -11.86
C PRO A 4 -23.65 4.67 -12.48
N THR A 5 -24.09 5.66 -13.26
CA THR A 5 -23.16 6.63 -13.85
C THR A 5 -22.56 7.48 -12.72
N PRO A 6 -21.22 7.53 -12.59
CA PRO A 6 -20.59 8.29 -11.51
C PRO A 6 -20.97 9.77 -11.63
N LYS A 7 -21.15 10.43 -10.47
CA LYS A 7 -21.43 11.87 -10.41
C LYS A 7 -20.28 12.63 -11.11
N PRO A 8 -20.54 13.76 -11.80
CA PRO A 8 -19.52 14.48 -12.56
C PRO A 8 -18.23 14.81 -11.78
N LYS A 9 -18.35 15.17 -10.50
CA LYS A 9 -17.21 15.44 -9.62
C LYS A 9 -16.35 14.19 -9.39
N LEU A 10 -16.98 13.05 -9.10
CA LEU A 10 -16.27 11.79 -8.90
C LEU A 10 -15.50 11.37 -10.15
N LEU A 11 -16.12 11.51 -11.33
CA LEU A 11 -15.44 11.21 -12.60
C LEU A 11 -14.21 12.12 -12.81
N GLN A 12 -14.33 13.42 -12.50
CA GLN A 12 -13.21 14.35 -12.57
C GLN A 12 -12.08 13.96 -11.60
N ASP A 13 -12.41 13.64 -10.35
CA ASP A 13 -11.44 13.25 -9.32
C ASP A 13 -10.69 11.96 -9.74
N LEU A 14 -11.41 10.99 -10.30
CA LEU A 14 -10.83 9.75 -10.84
C LEU A 14 -9.90 9.98 -12.03
N LEU A 15 -10.29 10.85 -12.96
CA LEU A 15 -9.46 11.19 -14.12
C LEU A 15 -8.16 11.89 -13.69
N ILE A 16 -8.25 12.82 -12.74
CA ILE A 16 -7.08 13.52 -12.19
C ILE A 16 -6.17 12.52 -11.48
N LEU A 17 -6.71 11.69 -10.58
CA LEU A 17 -5.96 10.68 -9.85
C LEU A 17 -5.18 9.76 -10.80
N LYS A 18 -5.87 9.18 -11.79
CA LYS A 18 -5.27 8.29 -12.77
C LYS A 18 -4.20 9.00 -13.60
N ALA A 19 -4.49 10.20 -14.12
CA ALA A 19 -3.56 10.97 -14.94
C ALA A 19 -2.30 11.39 -14.16
N THR A 20 -2.43 11.67 -12.86
CA THR A 20 -1.29 11.90 -11.97
C THR A 20 -0.47 10.63 -11.82
N LEU A 21 -1.06 9.52 -11.38
CA LEU A 21 -0.33 8.27 -11.11
C LEU A 21 0.36 7.70 -12.36
N GLN A 22 -0.25 7.84 -13.54
CA GLN A 22 0.30 7.34 -14.81
C GLN A 22 1.67 7.96 -15.18
N GLN A 23 1.98 9.14 -14.66
CA GLN A 23 3.25 9.84 -14.93
C GLN A 23 4.42 9.33 -14.08
N TYR A 24 4.15 8.52 -13.06
CA TYR A 24 5.15 8.07 -12.10
C TYR A 24 5.35 6.57 -12.11
N HIS A 25 6.47 6.14 -11.54
CA HIS A 25 6.67 4.80 -11.02
C HIS A 25 6.34 4.80 -9.52
N PRO A 26 5.19 4.24 -9.11
CA PRO A 26 4.82 4.17 -7.70
C PRO A 26 5.79 3.26 -6.94
N LEU A 27 6.28 3.73 -5.80
CA LEU A 27 7.01 2.94 -4.82
C LEU A 27 6.12 2.79 -3.58
N VAL A 28 5.81 1.56 -3.18
CA VAL A 28 5.12 1.26 -1.92
C VAL A 28 6.15 0.60 -1.00
N ILE A 29 6.22 1.02 0.26
CA ILE A 29 7.09 0.41 1.27
C ILE A 29 6.23 -0.13 2.38
N GLU A 30 6.32 -1.42 2.66
CA GLU A 30 5.56 -2.06 3.72
C GLU A 30 6.48 -2.70 4.76
N GLY A 31 6.06 -2.64 6.01
CA GLY A 31 6.83 -3.10 7.14
C GLY A 31 6.11 -2.87 8.45
N HIS A 32 6.79 -3.15 9.55
CA HIS A 32 6.15 -3.19 10.85
C HIS A 32 6.19 -1.85 11.59
N THR A 33 5.10 -1.48 12.25
CA THR A 33 5.00 -0.23 13.03
C THR A 33 5.87 -0.22 14.29
N LYS A 34 6.13 -1.40 14.87
CA LYS A 34 7.02 -1.58 16.04
C LYS A 34 8.47 -1.91 15.68
N ASP A 35 8.90 -1.66 14.44
CA ASP A 35 10.30 -1.89 14.07
C ASP A 35 11.25 -1.04 14.95
N ILE A 36 12.14 -1.71 15.68
CA ILE A 36 13.08 -1.10 16.62
C ILE A 36 14.45 -0.80 15.99
N ARG A 37 14.70 -1.22 14.76
CA ARG A 37 15.97 -0.96 14.06
C ARG A 37 16.14 0.54 13.81
N ASN A 38 17.35 0.98 13.48
CA ASN A 38 17.59 2.37 13.10
C ASN A 38 16.94 2.63 11.73
N PRO A 39 15.92 3.51 11.64
CA PRO A 39 15.20 3.73 10.39
C PRO A 39 16.07 4.23 9.25
N SER A 40 17.13 5.01 9.53
CA SER A 40 18.05 5.48 8.49
C SER A 40 18.86 4.33 7.90
N ILE A 41 19.31 3.37 8.72
CA ILE A 41 20.06 2.20 8.24
C ILE A 41 19.18 1.31 7.36
N VAL A 42 17.94 1.06 7.80
CA VAL A 42 16.98 0.26 7.02
C VAL A 42 16.62 0.97 5.71
N ALA A 43 16.38 2.28 5.74
CA ALA A 43 16.10 3.09 4.56
C ALA A 43 17.24 3.06 3.55
N SER A 44 18.49 3.27 3.97
CA SER A 44 19.63 3.27 3.06
C SER A 44 19.83 1.92 2.38
N ARG A 45 19.55 0.80 3.07
CA ARG A 45 19.57 -0.52 2.44
C ARG A 45 18.49 -0.64 1.36
N ILE A 46 17.25 -0.23 1.67
CA ILE A 46 16.15 -0.24 0.70
C ILE A 46 16.51 0.63 -0.52
N VAL A 47 17.05 1.83 -0.30
CA VAL A 47 17.49 2.74 -1.38
C VAL A 47 18.54 2.09 -2.27
N GLN A 48 19.57 1.45 -1.70
CA GLN A 48 20.60 0.75 -2.46
C GLN A 48 20.01 -0.38 -3.33
N ASN A 49 19.09 -1.17 -2.77
CA ASN A 49 18.44 -2.26 -3.48
C ASN A 49 17.51 -1.73 -4.60
N LEU A 50 16.77 -0.66 -4.34
CA LEU A 50 15.93 0.03 -5.33
C LEU A 50 16.76 0.57 -6.48
N GLN A 51 17.84 1.32 -6.19
CA GLN A 51 18.72 1.88 -7.21
C GLN A 51 19.35 0.79 -8.07
N THR A 52 19.79 -0.31 -7.47
CA THR A 52 20.35 -1.46 -8.19
C THR A 52 19.33 -2.05 -9.16
N ARG A 53 18.10 -2.28 -8.69
CA ARG A 53 17.03 -2.87 -9.51
C ARG A 53 16.55 -1.93 -10.61
N TRP A 54 16.31 -0.65 -10.31
CA TRP A 54 15.82 0.30 -11.30
C TRP A 54 16.86 0.60 -12.38
N ASN A 55 18.15 0.61 -12.04
CA ASN A 55 19.22 0.74 -13.02
C ASN A 55 19.27 -0.47 -13.96
N SER A 56 19.11 -1.70 -13.44
CA SER A 56 19.11 -2.91 -14.27
C SER A 56 17.87 -3.00 -15.16
N GLN A 57 16.72 -2.56 -14.67
CA GLN A 57 15.46 -2.48 -15.42
C GLN A 57 15.38 -1.26 -16.37
N LYS A 58 16.35 -0.34 -16.32
CA LYS A 58 16.35 0.92 -17.10
C LYS A 58 15.05 1.70 -16.95
N MET A 59 14.55 1.79 -15.72
CA MET A 59 13.33 2.52 -15.41
C MET A 59 13.46 4.00 -15.81
N THR A 60 12.43 4.56 -16.44
CA THR A 60 12.47 5.92 -17.00
C THR A 60 11.52 6.89 -16.31
N LYS A 61 10.45 6.40 -15.67
CA LYS A 61 9.50 7.26 -14.98
C LYS A 61 10.07 7.82 -13.67
N PRO A 62 9.73 9.06 -13.31
CA PRO A 62 10.03 9.57 -11.98
C PRO A 62 9.33 8.74 -10.90
N VAL A 63 9.98 8.55 -9.75
CA VAL A 63 9.41 7.75 -8.65
C VAL A 63 8.49 8.61 -7.79
N LEU A 64 7.37 8.04 -7.38
CA LEU A 64 6.45 8.63 -6.41
C LEU A 64 6.26 7.67 -5.24
N LEU A 65 6.60 8.11 -4.03
CA LEU A 65 6.48 7.27 -2.83
C LEU A 65 5.05 7.27 -2.32
N ILE A 66 4.39 6.13 -2.37
CA ILE A 66 3.02 5.92 -1.88
C ILE A 66 3.08 5.54 -0.40
N SER A 67 2.38 6.29 0.45
CA SER A 67 2.26 6.04 1.89
C SER A 67 0.81 5.81 2.29
N GLN A 68 0.58 4.93 3.26
CA GLN A 68 -0.75 4.38 3.61
C GLN A 68 -1.23 4.91 4.99
N GLY A 69 -1.00 6.19 5.25
CA GLY A 69 -1.54 6.88 6.43
C GLY A 69 -0.96 6.49 7.78
N ASP A 70 0.24 5.91 7.80
CA ASP A 70 0.96 5.69 9.05
C ASP A 70 1.21 7.02 9.80
N PRO A 71 1.07 7.02 11.13
CA PRO A 71 1.30 8.22 11.91
C PRO A 71 2.78 8.59 11.96
N LEU A 72 3.07 9.89 12.12
CA LEU A 72 4.44 10.36 12.33
C LEU A 72 5.05 9.70 13.59
N LYS A 73 6.15 8.97 13.40
CA LYS A 73 6.92 8.30 14.47
C LYS A 73 8.42 8.45 14.24
N GLU A 74 9.20 8.33 15.31
CA GLU A 74 10.67 8.32 15.25
C GLU A 74 11.24 6.96 14.78
N ARG A 75 10.44 5.90 14.87
CA ARG A 75 10.78 4.51 14.50
C ARG A 75 9.60 3.82 13.82
N GLY A 76 9.79 2.58 13.36
CA GLY A 76 8.76 1.86 12.61
C GLY A 76 8.73 2.23 11.12
N ILE A 77 7.81 1.58 10.41
CA ILE A 77 7.58 1.79 8.97
C ILE A 77 7.44 3.27 8.58
N SER A 78 6.71 4.08 9.35
CA SER A 78 6.56 5.52 9.09
C SER A 78 7.90 6.26 8.99
N ALA A 79 8.82 6.00 9.93
CA ALA A 79 10.14 6.62 9.94
C ALA A 79 11.02 6.11 8.78
N ILE A 80 10.94 4.81 8.48
CA ILE A 80 11.69 4.18 7.37
C ILE A 80 11.23 4.77 6.05
N THR A 81 9.92 4.78 5.78
CA THR A 81 9.31 5.33 4.56
C THR A 81 9.73 6.79 4.36
N ARG A 82 9.70 7.61 5.41
CA ARG A 82 10.17 8.99 5.32
C ARG A 82 11.65 9.08 4.95
N ASN A 83 12.52 8.32 5.61
CA ASN A 83 13.95 8.33 5.32
C ASN A 83 14.25 7.87 3.89
N VAL A 84 13.52 6.88 3.36
CA VAL A 84 13.64 6.49 1.94
C VAL A 84 13.25 7.64 1.02
N GLY A 85 12.14 8.33 1.31
CA GLY A 85 11.73 9.51 0.55
C GLY A 85 12.78 10.63 0.54
N VAL A 86 13.36 10.92 1.70
CA VAL A 86 14.43 11.93 1.85
C VAL A 86 15.69 11.52 1.10
N GLU A 87 16.15 10.27 1.26
CA GLU A 87 17.38 9.79 0.65
C GLU A 87 17.30 9.72 -0.87
N LEU A 88 16.12 9.38 -1.42
CA LEU A 88 15.85 9.41 -2.86
C LEU A 88 15.55 10.82 -3.39
N GLY A 89 15.28 11.80 -2.52
CA GLY A 89 14.87 13.16 -2.91
C GLY A 89 13.51 13.21 -3.61
N ILE A 90 12.59 12.29 -3.29
CA ILE A 90 11.29 12.13 -3.97
C ILE A 90 10.13 12.65 -3.12
N LYS A 91 9.02 12.94 -3.79
CA LYS A 91 7.77 13.39 -3.15
C LYS A 91 6.86 12.22 -2.81
N ARG A 92 5.88 12.48 -1.95
CA ARG A 92 4.95 11.47 -1.45
C ARG A 92 3.52 11.67 -1.94
N PHE A 93 2.86 10.54 -2.14
CA PHE A 93 1.43 10.42 -2.36
C PHE A 93 0.84 9.69 -1.14
N LEU A 94 -0.17 10.27 -0.51
CA LEU A 94 -0.80 9.73 0.69
C LEU A 94 -2.16 9.11 0.36
N VAL A 95 -2.37 7.88 0.81
CA VAL A 95 -3.67 7.22 0.83
C VAL A 95 -4.10 7.01 2.28
N CYS A 96 -5.28 7.50 2.61
CA CYS A 96 -5.88 7.29 3.93
C CYS A 96 -7.18 6.50 3.84
N LEU A 97 -7.50 5.74 4.89
CA LEU A 97 -8.87 5.28 5.10
C LEU A 97 -9.80 6.48 5.22
N ASP A 98 -11.00 6.32 4.66
CA ASP A 98 -12.09 7.27 4.83
C ASP A 98 -12.45 7.44 6.32
N GLU A 99 -12.88 8.64 6.69
CA GLU A 99 -13.15 9.02 8.08
C GLU A 99 -14.28 8.20 8.72
N ASP A 100 -15.18 7.64 7.93
CA ASP A 100 -16.26 6.76 8.39
C ASP A 100 -15.82 5.32 8.64
N ILE A 101 -14.67 4.89 8.09
CA ILE A 101 -14.06 3.57 8.35
C ILE A 101 -13.25 3.61 9.64
N PHE A 102 -12.25 4.49 9.71
CA PHE A 102 -11.38 4.62 10.89
C PHE A 102 -10.93 6.07 11.10
N PRO A 103 -11.74 6.91 11.77
CA PRO A 103 -11.49 8.35 11.88
C PRO A 103 -10.08 8.75 12.38
N PRO A 104 -9.49 8.05 13.36
CA PRO A 104 -8.14 8.39 13.84
C PRO A 104 -7.04 8.23 12.77
N HIS A 105 -7.24 7.44 11.71
CA HIS A 105 -6.22 7.14 10.70
C HIS A 105 -5.85 8.41 9.92
N THR A 106 -6.83 9.00 9.21
CA THR A 106 -6.60 10.22 8.43
C THR A 106 -6.00 11.34 9.30
N LYS A 107 -6.51 11.54 10.52
CA LYS A 107 -6.09 12.65 11.39
C LYS A 107 -4.61 12.55 11.78
N ASN A 108 -4.12 11.33 12.01
CA ASN A 108 -2.77 11.12 12.51
C ASN A 108 -1.74 10.86 11.41
N ALA A 109 -2.19 10.64 10.16
CA ALA A 109 -1.34 10.34 9.02
C ALA A 109 -0.24 11.38 8.81
N ASP A 110 0.98 10.90 8.54
CA ASP A 110 2.13 11.73 8.24
C ASP A 110 2.00 12.39 6.85
N ARG A 111 1.83 13.72 6.84
CA ARG A 111 1.73 14.56 5.64
C ARG A 111 3.03 15.25 5.23
N HIS A 112 4.15 14.92 5.87
CA HIS A 112 5.43 15.49 5.49
C HIS A 112 5.81 15.13 4.04
N ASP A 113 6.11 16.15 3.23
CA ASP A 113 6.45 16.04 1.79
C ASP A 113 5.40 15.36 0.90
N VAL A 114 4.14 15.33 1.37
CA VAL A 114 3.00 14.87 0.57
C VAL A 114 2.58 15.95 -0.41
N ILE A 115 2.56 15.62 -1.71
CA ILE A 115 2.11 16.51 -2.79
C ILE A 115 0.72 16.15 -3.33
N TYR A 116 0.26 14.93 -3.05
CA TYR A 116 -1.07 14.44 -3.41
C TYR A 116 -1.62 13.59 -2.26
N GLU A 117 -2.88 13.77 -1.92
CA GLU A 117 -3.59 12.99 -0.90
C GLU A 117 -4.92 12.51 -1.48
N THR A 118 -5.27 11.26 -1.20
CA THR A 118 -6.57 10.67 -1.57
C THR A 118 -7.09 9.74 -0.48
N LYS A 119 -8.33 9.30 -0.66
CA LYS A 119 -9.00 8.33 0.20
C LYS A 119 -9.02 6.94 -0.41
N TYR A 120 -9.16 5.94 0.46
CA TYR A 120 -9.35 4.54 0.11
C TYR A 120 -10.55 4.36 -0.84
N SER A 121 -11.68 5.00 -0.56
CA SER A 121 -12.89 4.95 -1.41
C SER A 121 -12.61 5.37 -2.86
N LEU A 122 -11.77 6.39 -3.09
CA LEU A 122 -11.42 6.83 -4.43
C LEU A 122 -10.49 5.83 -5.14
N MET A 123 -9.64 5.11 -4.41
CA MET A 123 -8.85 4.00 -4.95
C MET A 123 -9.76 2.82 -5.34
N VAL A 124 -10.74 2.47 -4.50
CA VAL A 124 -11.77 1.47 -4.81
C VAL A 124 -12.53 1.87 -6.07
N ASP A 125 -12.99 3.12 -6.14
CA ASP A 125 -13.68 3.63 -7.33
C ASP A 125 -12.80 3.57 -8.58
N MET A 126 -11.50 3.84 -8.47
CA MET A 126 -10.59 3.73 -9.60
C MET A 126 -10.46 2.29 -10.11
N ILE A 127 -10.32 1.32 -9.22
CA ILE A 127 -10.29 -0.11 -9.60
C ILE A 127 -11.63 -0.53 -10.20
N ARG A 128 -12.75 -0.17 -9.55
CA ARG A 128 -14.12 -0.45 -10.01
C ARG A 128 -14.39 0.10 -11.41
N ASN A 129 -13.88 1.29 -11.73
CA ASN A 129 -14.03 1.89 -13.06
C ASN A 129 -13.13 1.24 -14.13
N HIS A 130 -12.01 0.62 -13.72
CA HIS A 130 -11.13 -0.11 -14.64
C HIS A 130 -11.62 -1.55 -14.88
N HIS A 131 -12.13 -2.19 -13.84
CA HIS A 131 -12.71 -3.52 -13.84
C HIS A 131 -14.22 -3.43 -13.57
N ASP A 132 -14.70 -4.01 -12.48
CA ASP A 132 -16.09 -3.97 -12.03
C ASP A 132 -16.19 -4.21 -10.51
N GLU A 133 -17.42 -4.26 -9.98
CA GLU A 133 -17.68 -4.53 -8.56
C GLU A 133 -17.22 -5.93 -8.12
N THR A 134 -17.32 -6.92 -9.01
CA THR A 134 -16.93 -8.31 -8.72
C THR A 134 -15.44 -8.37 -8.41
N PHE A 135 -14.63 -7.58 -9.12
CA PHE A 135 -13.21 -7.51 -8.88
C PHE A 135 -12.87 -6.98 -7.48
N ILE A 136 -13.57 -5.95 -7.00
CA ILE A 136 -13.42 -5.45 -5.63
C ILE A 136 -13.82 -6.52 -4.62
N HIS A 137 -14.97 -7.16 -4.85
CA HIS A 137 -15.48 -8.20 -3.96
C HIS A 137 -14.51 -9.37 -3.82
N ASN A 138 -13.85 -9.79 -4.90
CA ASN A 138 -12.83 -10.84 -4.84
C ASN A 138 -11.64 -10.47 -3.95
N ILE A 139 -11.24 -9.19 -3.93
CA ILE A 139 -10.18 -8.71 -3.03
C ILE A 139 -10.67 -8.76 -1.58
N GLU A 140 -11.90 -8.30 -1.32
CA GLU A 140 -12.51 -8.33 0.01
C GLU A 140 -12.65 -9.75 0.55
N GLU A 141 -13.21 -10.67 -0.24
CA GLU A 141 -13.37 -12.07 0.14
C GLU A 141 -12.03 -12.75 0.42
N ALA A 142 -11.00 -12.49 -0.39
CA ALA A 142 -9.69 -13.09 -0.18
C ALA A 142 -8.99 -12.53 1.09
N VAL A 143 -9.16 -11.24 1.40
CA VAL A 143 -8.70 -10.67 2.67
C VAL A 143 -9.47 -11.27 3.85
N ASP A 144 -10.79 -11.43 3.72
CA ASP A 144 -11.63 -12.01 4.77
C ASP A 144 -11.29 -13.49 5.02
N GLU A 145 -11.03 -14.25 3.95
CA GLU A 145 -10.57 -15.64 4.04
C GLU A 145 -9.19 -15.73 4.71
N GLU A 146 -8.21 -14.92 4.29
CA GLU A 146 -6.88 -14.93 4.91
C GLU A 146 -6.95 -14.49 6.38
N LEU A 147 -7.79 -13.50 6.73
CA LEU A 147 -8.01 -13.09 8.11
C LEU A 147 -8.61 -14.23 8.95
N TYR A 148 -9.61 -14.93 8.42
CA TYR A 148 -10.18 -16.11 9.07
C TYR A 148 -9.13 -17.21 9.30
N LEU A 149 -8.32 -17.50 8.28
CA LEU A 149 -7.26 -18.50 8.36
C LEU A 149 -6.16 -18.11 9.37
N LYS A 150 -5.74 -16.84 9.40
CA LYS A 150 -4.81 -16.32 10.40
C LYS A 150 -5.38 -16.44 11.81
N ASN A 151 -6.64 -16.08 12.02
CA ASN A 151 -7.29 -16.21 13.32
C ASN A 151 -7.39 -17.66 13.78
N LYS A 152 -7.69 -18.60 12.88
CA LYS A 152 -7.67 -20.04 13.17
C LYS A 152 -6.29 -20.48 13.66
N ARG A 153 -5.22 -20.12 12.93
CA ARG A 153 -3.83 -20.45 13.30
C ARG A 153 -3.40 -19.77 14.61
N SER A 154 -3.82 -18.53 14.83
CA SER A 154 -3.56 -17.80 16.08
C SER A 154 -4.18 -18.50 17.30
N MET A 155 -5.44 -18.97 17.17
CA MET A 155 -6.11 -19.75 18.22
C MET A 155 -5.46 -21.11 18.47
N GLU A 156 -5.00 -21.80 17.42
CA GLU A 156 -4.20 -23.04 17.56
C GLU A 156 -2.90 -22.81 18.33
N GLN A 157 -2.37 -21.58 18.32
CA GLN A 157 -1.21 -21.14 19.09
C GLN A 157 -1.57 -20.55 20.47
N ASN A 158 -2.81 -20.68 20.93
CA ASN A 158 -3.33 -20.09 22.19
C ASN A 158 -3.17 -18.55 22.27
N GLN A 159 -3.14 -17.87 21.12
CA GLN A 159 -3.14 -16.42 21.03
C GLN A 159 -4.56 -15.87 20.85
N GLN A 160 -4.72 -14.56 21.06
CA GLN A 160 -5.99 -13.89 20.82
C GLN A 160 -6.21 -13.67 19.31
N PRO A 161 -7.46 -13.68 18.83
CA PRO A 161 -7.77 -13.26 17.47
C PRO A 161 -7.20 -11.87 17.16
N LEU A 162 -6.83 -11.67 15.89
CA LEU A 162 -6.45 -10.38 15.35
C LEU A 162 -7.60 -9.38 15.51
N ALA A 163 -7.25 -8.14 15.82
CA ALA A 163 -8.24 -7.09 16.04
C ALA A 163 -8.98 -6.73 14.75
N ASP A 164 -10.23 -6.28 14.85
CA ASP A 164 -11.12 -6.01 13.70
C ASP A 164 -10.51 -5.06 12.66
N TRP A 165 -9.72 -4.08 13.11
CA TRP A 165 -9.05 -3.12 12.23
C TRP A 165 -8.03 -3.78 11.27
N TYR A 166 -7.57 -5.02 11.52
CA TYR A 166 -6.68 -5.72 10.59
C TYR A 166 -7.26 -5.80 9.19
N ARG A 167 -8.58 -6.04 9.09
CA ARG A 167 -9.29 -6.11 7.80
C ARG A 167 -9.14 -4.81 7.03
N ASP A 168 -9.45 -3.68 7.66
CA ASP A 168 -9.45 -2.36 7.01
C ASP A 168 -8.05 -1.96 6.54
N PHE A 169 -7.03 -2.24 7.35
CA PHE A 169 -5.65 -1.94 6.99
C PHE A 169 -5.10 -2.91 5.92
N ALA A 170 -5.50 -4.18 5.93
CA ALA A 170 -5.16 -5.12 4.86
C ALA A 170 -5.79 -4.68 3.53
N LEU A 171 -7.07 -4.28 3.54
CA LEU A 171 -7.74 -3.73 2.37
C LEU A 171 -7.10 -2.44 1.89
N LEU A 172 -6.74 -1.52 2.80
CA LEU A 172 -6.00 -0.32 2.45
C LEU A 172 -4.71 -0.67 1.69
N GLN A 173 -3.97 -1.68 2.16
CA GLN A 173 -2.73 -2.10 1.52
C GLN A 173 -2.96 -2.67 0.11
N GLU A 174 -3.80 -3.70 -0.01
CA GLU A 174 -4.03 -4.41 -1.27
C GLU A 174 -4.72 -3.53 -2.32
N VAL A 175 -5.74 -2.76 -1.93
CA VAL A 175 -6.42 -1.82 -2.83
C VAL A 175 -5.45 -0.73 -3.28
N THR A 176 -4.62 -0.17 -2.39
CA THR A 176 -3.64 0.85 -2.79
C THR A 176 -2.67 0.31 -3.83
N LYS A 177 -2.07 -0.87 -3.58
CA LYS A 177 -1.10 -1.50 -4.50
C LYS A 177 -1.74 -1.79 -5.86
N THR A 178 -2.94 -2.37 -5.85
CA THR A 178 -3.69 -2.68 -7.07
C THR A 178 -4.04 -1.42 -7.87
N ALA A 179 -4.57 -0.41 -7.19
CA ALA A 179 -4.96 0.86 -7.78
C ALA A 179 -3.77 1.56 -8.46
N VAL A 180 -2.63 1.67 -7.78
CA VAL A 180 -1.45 2.33 -8.36
C VAL A 180 -0.83 1.52 -9.50
N LYS A 181 -0.84 0.18 -9.42
CA LYS A 181 -0.40 -0.70 -10.52
C LYS A 181 -1.29 -0.54 -11.76
N ILE A 182 -2.62 -0.51 -11.59
CA ILE A 182 -3.57 -0.28 -12.69
C ILE A 182 -3.33 1.09 -13.34
N ALA A 183 -3.14 2.14 -12.55
CA ALA A 183 -2.99 3.49 -13.06
C ALA A 183 -1.64 3.71 -13.77
N ALA A 184 -0.55 3.20 -13.20
CA ALA A 184 0.80 3.40 -13.71
C ALA A 184 1.27 2.33 -14.70
N GLY A 185 0.66 1.15 -14.69
CA GLY A 185 1.08 -0.05 -15.44
C GLY A 185 2.25 -0.80 -14.81
N GLU A 186 2.96 -0.17 -13.87
CA GLU A 186 4.12 -0.69 -13.17
C GLU A 186 4.17 -0.09 -11.76
N PHE A 187 4.84 -0.77 -10.83
CA PHE A 187 5.17 -0.23 -9.52
C PHE A 187 6.30 -1.06 -8.89
N THR A 188 6.78 -0.63 -7.73
CA THR A 188 7.65 -1.45 -6.88
C THR A 188 7.08 -1.54 -5.48
N LEU A 189 6.99 -2.75 -4.95
CA LEU A 189 6.73 -3.00 -3.54
C LEU A 189 8.05 -3.34 -2.85
N ALA A 190 8.45 -2.60 -1.83
CA ALA A 190 9.62 -2.93 -1.02
C ALA A 190 9.19 -3.32 0.40
N HIS A 191 9.64 -4.48 0.86
CA HIS A 191 9.49 -4.85 2.26
C HIS A 191 10.69 -4.36 3.07
N THR A 192 10.46 -4.02 4.33
CA THR A 192 11.55 -3.66 5.25
C THR A 192 12.24 -4.88 5.88
N VAL A 193 11.75 -6.09 5.64
CA VAL A 193 12.22 -7.36 6.22
C VAL A 193 12.14 -8.47 5.18
N ASP A 194 13.01 -9.47 5.29
CA ASP A 194 12.95 -10.67 4.45
C ASP A 194 11.86 -11.64 4.94
N ASP A 195 11.83 -11.88 6.25
CA ASP A 195 10.85 -12.76 6.88
C ASP A 195 9.69 -11.93 7.44
N MET A 196 8.53 -12.06 6.81
CA MET A 196 7.32 -11.38 7.23
C MET A 196 6.67 -12.09 8.41
N GLU A 197 6.35 -11.34 9.47
CA GLU A 197 5.60 -11.87 10.60
C GLU A 197 4.18 -12.25 10.17
N GLU A 198 3.79 -13.52 10.38
CA GLU A 198 2.52 -14.09 9.90
C GLU A 198 1.27 -13.33 10.37
N PHE A 199 1.32 -12.77 11.58
CA PHE A 199 0.20 -12.06 12.21
C PHE A 199 0.32 -10.53 12.09
N SER A 200 1.06 -10.06 11.10
CA SER A 200 1.15 -8.65 10.73
C SER A 200 0.17 -8.30 9.60
N VAL A 201 -0.25 -7.04 9.52
CA VAL A 201 -1.04 -6.54 8.37
C VAL A 201 -0.24 -6.71 7.07
N THR A 202 1.06 -6.41 7.07
CA THR A 202 1.90 -6.54 5.87
C THR A 202 1.89 -7.96 5.30
N SER A 203 1.74 -9.00 6.12
CA SER A 203 1.65 -10.38 5.63
C SER A 203 0.47 -10.66 4.69
N PHE A 204 -0.55 -9.78 4.65
CA PHE A 204 -1.65 -9.87 3.68
C PHE A 204 -1.21 -9.59 2.25
N TYR A 205 0.03 -9.14 2.00
CA TYR A 205 0.57 -9.03 0.64
C TYR A 205 0.47 -10.33 -0.17
N SER A 206 0.42 -11.49 0.51
CA SER A 206 0.20 -12.80 -0.10
C SER A 206 -1.14 -12.90 -0.80
N VAL A 207 -2.17 -12.16 -0.36
CA VAL A 207 -3.48 -12.07 -1.01
C VAL A 207 -3.32 -11.44 -2.38
N GLY A 208 -2.68 -10.27 -2.48
CA GLY A 208 -2.46 -9.61 -3.76
C GLY A 208 -1.64 -10.44 -4.74
N VAL A 209 -0.60 -11.15 -4.25
CA VAL A 209 0.16 -12.10 -5.07
C VAL A 209 -0.70 -13.30 -5.50
N GLY A 210 -1.49 -13.87 -4.58
CA GLY A 210 -2.32 -15.05 -4.84
C GLY A 210 -3.45 -14.79 -5.83
N LEU A 211 -4.02 -13.58 -5.81
CA LEU A 211 -5.02 -13.12 -6.78
C LEU A 211 -4.41 -12.62 -8.10
N GLY A 212 -3.08 -12.50 -8.19
CA GLY A 212 -2.41 -11.95 -9.37
C GLY A 212 -2.64 -10.45 -9.58
N LEU A 213 -2.91 -9.69 -8.50
CA LEU A 213 -3.06 -8.22 -8.56
C LEU A 213 -1.74 -7.54 -8.90
N TYR A 214 -0.64 -8.18 -8.52
CA TYR A 214 0.73 -7.83 -8.87
C TYR A 214 1.62 -9.07 -8.84
N GLU A 215 2.77 -8.99 -9.49
CA GLU A 215 3.67 -10.11 -9.69
C GLU A 215 4.78 -10.14 -8.65
N LYS A 216 5.43 -11.29 -8.48
CA LYS A 216 6.61 -11.40 -7.60
C LYS A 216 7.75 -10.47 -8.04
N ASP A 217 7.84 -10.19 -9.33
CA ASP A 217 8.85 -9.28 -9.89
C ASP A 217 8.60 -7.82 -9.52
N ASP A 218 7.38 -7.46 -9.10
CA ASP A 218 7.10 -6.13 -8.54
C ASP A 218 7.72 -5.99 -7.12
N ILE A 219 7.96 -7.10 -6.41
CA ILE A 219 8.44 -7.13 -5.01
C ILE A 219 9.97 -7.05 -4.94
N LEU A 220 10.51 -6.09 -4.20
CA LEU A 220 11.93 -5.93 -3.91
C LEU A 220 12.27 -6.72 -2.64
N PRO A 221 13.16 -7.71 -2.73
CA PRO A 221 13.65 -8.40 -1.54
C PRO A 221 14.52 -7.50 -0.65
N TYR A 222 14.60 -7.82 0.64
CA TYR A 222 15.29 -7.03 1.68
C TYR A 222 16.67 -7.62 2.06
N PHE A 223 17.45 -8.17 1.12
CA PHE A 223 18.79 -8.66 1.44
C PHE A 223 19.82 -7.52 1.61
#